data_AF-A0A1I6S130-F1
#
_entry.id   AF-A0A1I6S130-F1
#
_cell.length_a   1.000
_cell.length_b   1.000
_cell.length_c   1.000
_cell.angle_alpha   90.00
_cell.angle_beta   90.00
_cell.angle_gamma   90.00
#
_symmetry.space_group_name_H-M   'P 1'
#
loop_
_entity.id
_entity.type
_entity.pdbx_description
1 polymer ?
#
loop_
_entity_poly.entity_id
_entity_poly.type
_entity_poly.pdbx_seq_one_letter_code
_entity_poly.pdbx_strand_id
1 'polypeptide(L)'
;MRSNKSRVFYYSWITLCIVLVCTVFFQFRALNNQRNKQQEVQALYEEKTNDYFLEMLANMNSFQPLVKSLTEISAIHDMKDRVHNQKVLDLAKEQASQATNQLVLLIQAADLKEPDQELRHRVNNLIMTSQQQEDAALLAFQADLWRTVYNTSSRYWLAKPQVIDRVSLKANRDAAVEMANLDKTMQQFKERANEMRMSDRYEGMPLDYITLLKKDLLKGLVPHLKKLSAINESFNKSEAVG
;
A
#
# COMPACT_ATOMS: atom_id res chain seq x y z
N MET A 1 -26.60 -47.83 62.65
CA MET A 1 -27.43 -47.25 61.57
C MET A 1 -26.89 -45.85 61.23
N ARG A 2 -26.17 -45.68 60.10
CA ARG A 2 -25.74 -44.34 59.64
C ARG A 2 -26.99 -43.56 59.19
N SER A 3 -27.29 -42.47 59.88
CA SER A 3 -28.46 -41.61 59.69
C SER A 3 -28.69 -41.22 58.23
N ASN A 4 -29.92 -41.35 57.73
CA ASN A 4 -30.34 -40.94 56.39
C ASN A 4 -29.91 -39.50 56.05
N LYS A 5 -29.80 -38.60 57.04
CA LYS A 5 -29.34 -37.22 56.85
C LYS A 5 -27.89 -37.14 56.35
N SER A 6 -27.00 -38.02 56.81
CA SER A 6 -25.59 -38.04 56.38
C SER A 6 -25.44 -38.52 54.93
N ARG A 7 -26.30 -39.43 54.49
CA ARG A 7 -26.34 -39.89 53.08
C ARG A 7 -26.87 -38.79 52.16
N VAL A 8 -27.95 -38.11 52.56
CA VAL A 8 -28.50 -36.98 51.80
C VAL A 8 -27.47 -35.86 51.64
N PHE A 9 -26.78 -35.47 52.72
CA PHE A 9 -25.69 -34.48 52.63
C PHE A 9 -24.56 -34.93 51.69
N TYR A 10 -24.14 -36.19 51.75
CA TYR A 10 -23.10 -36.73 50.87
C TYR A 10 -23.52 -36.73 49.39
N TYR A 11 -24.75 -37.16 49.08
CA TYR A 11 -25.27 -37.12 47.72
C TYR A 11 -25.47 -35.68 47.21
N SER A 12 -25.90 -34.75 48.07
CA SER A 12 -25.99 -33.32 47.71
C SER A 12 -24.63 -32.72 47.35
N TRP A 13 -23.57 -33.05 48.09
CA TRP A 13 -22.20 -32.62 47.77
C TRP A 13 -21.69 -33.21 46.46
N ILE A 14 -21.95 -34.50 46.20
CA ILE A 14 -21.62 -35.13 44.92
C ILE A 14 -22.34 -34.43 43.76
N THR A 15 -23.62 -34.12 43.95
CA THR A 15 -24.43 -33.47 42.90
C THR A 15 -23.92 -32.05 42.63
N LEU A 16 -23.56 -31.30 43.67
CA LEU A 16 -22.94 -29.97 43.55
C LEU A 16 -21.61 -30.03 42.78
N CYS A 17 -20.74 -30.99 43.11
CA CYS A 17 -19.47 -31.19 42.40
C CYS A 17 -19.69 -31.53 40.92
N ILE A 18 -20.65 -32.40 40.61
CA ILE A 18 -21.00 -32.75 39.22
C ILE A 18 -21.49 -31.50 38.47
N VAL A 19 -22.37 -30.72 39.06
CA VAL A 19 -22.89 -29.47 38.45
C VAL A 19 -21.75 -28.49 38.18
N LEU A 20 -20.82 -28.29 39.13
CA LEU A 20 -19.66 -27.41 38.97
C LEU A 20 -18.70 -27.89 37.86
N VAL A 21 -18.42 -29.18 37.80
CA VAL A 21 -17.57 -29.74 36.74
C VAL A 21 -18.22 -29.58 35.37
N CYS A 22 -19.53 -29.82 35.28
CA CYS A 22 -20.28 -29.60 34.04
C CYS A 22 -20.26 -28.13 33.62
N THR A 23 -20.50 -27.17 34.53
CA THR A 23 -20.52 -25.75 34.17
C THR A 23 -19.15 -25.25 33.70
N VAL A 24 -18.06 -25.63 34.39
CA VAL A 24 -16.69 -25.30 33.97
C VAL A 24 -16.37 -25.90 32.60
N PHE A 25 -16.73 -27.16 32.36
CA PHE A 25 -16.52 -27.81 31.07
C PHE A 25 -17.31 -27.14 29.93
N PHE A 26 -18.59 -26.79 30.16
CA PHE A 26 -19.41 -26.08 29.18
C PHE A 26 -18.88 -24.68 28.88
N GLN A 27 -18.43 -23.93 29.90
CA GLN A 27 -17.81 -22.62 29.71
C GLN A 27 -16.49 -22.72 28.94
N PHE A 28 -15.64 -23.69 29.28
CA PHE A 28 -14.39 -23.92 28.55
C PHE A 28 -14.65 -24.27 27.08
N ARG A 29 -15.62 -25.15 26.81
CA ARG A 29 -16.01 -25.52 25.44
C ARG A 29 -16.60 -24.33 24.67
N ALA A 30 -17.41 -23.50 25.32
CA ALA A 30 -17.97 -22.29 24.73
C ALA A 30 -16.88 -21.27 24.37
N LEU A 31 -15.92 -21.03 25.28
CA LEU A 31 -14.77 -20.16 25.04
C LEU A 31 -13.87 -20.69 23.92
N ASN A 32 -13.62 -22.00 23.89
CA ASN A 32 -12.80 -22.61 22.85
C ASN A 32 -13.49 -22.53 21.48
N ASN A 33 -14.80 -22.78 21.42
CA ASN A 33 -15.59 -22.60 20.20
C ASN A 33 -15.61 -21.13 19.72
N GLN A 34 -15.68 -20.17 20.64
CA GLN A 34 -15.58 -18.75 20.29
C GLN A 34 -14.20 -18.38 19.74
N ARG A 35 -13.12 -18.85 20.38
CA ARG A 35 -11.75 -18.65 19.89
C ARG A 35 -11.53 -19.27 18.51
N ASN A 36 -11.99 -20.50 18.30
CA ASN A 36 -11.87 -21.18 17.01
C ASN A 36 -12.63 -20.42 15.92
N LYS A 37 -13.86 -19.95 16.19
CA LYS A 37 -14.62 -19.12 15.25
C LYS A 37 -13.93 -17.79 14.95
N GLN A 38 -13.34 -17.14 15.95
CA GLN A 38 -12.58 -15.91 15.75
C GLN A 38 -11.34 -16.16 14.87
N GLN A 39 -10.61 -17.24 15.12
CA GLN A 39 -9.45 -17.64 14.32
C GLN A 39 -9.83 -17.98 12.88
N GLU A 40 -10.96 -18.69 12.67
CA GLU A 40 -11.48 -19.02 11.35
C GLU A 40 -11.87 -17.76 10.56
N VAL A 41 -12.62 -16.83 11.17
CA VAL A 41 -12.97 -15.54 10.55
C VAL A 41 -11.73 -14.72 10.24
N GLN A 42 -10.73 -14.74 11.12
CA GLN A 42 -9.47 -14.06 10.92
C GLN A 42 -8.68 -14.64 9.73
N ALA A 43 -8.60 -15.96 9.61
CA ALA A 43 -7.94 -16.63 8.50
C ALA A 43 -8.61 -16.30 7.16
N LEU A 44 -9.95 -16.34 7.10
CA LEU A 44 -10.71 -15.97 5.90
C LEU A 44 -10.50 -14.49 5.51
N TYR A 45 -10.40 -13.60 6.49
CA TYR A 45 -10.08 -12.20 6.23
C TYR A 45 -8.67 -12.05 5.63
N GLU A 46 -7.68 -12.71 6.23
CA GLU A 46 -6.28 -12.66 5.78
C GLU A 46 -6.13 -13.22 4.36
N GLU A 47 -6.76 -14.36 4.07
CA GLU A 47 -6.84 -14.93 2.73
C GLU A 47 -7.41 -13.93 1.72
N LYS A 48 -8.59 -13.35 2.01
CA LYS A 48 -9.21 -12.35 1.13
C LYS A 48 -8.33 -11.13 0.89
N THR A 49 -7.66 -10.62 1.92
CA THR A 49 -6.76 -9.46 1.78
C THR A 49 -5.50 -9.80 0.97
N ASN A 50 -4.99 -11.01 1.10
CA ASN A 50 -3.85 -11.51 0.34
C ASN A 50 -4.20 -11.68 -1.14
N ASP A 51 -5.37 -12.23 -1.43
CA ASP A 51 -5.89 -12.37 -2.80
C ASP A 51 -6.05 -11.01 -3.46
N TYR A 52 -6.67 -10.06 -2.75
CA TYR A 52 -6.81 -8.70 -3.23
C TYR A 52 -5.46 -8.03 -3.50
N PHE A 53 -4.48 -8.18 -2.59
CA PHE A 53 -3.13 -7.66 -2.78
C PHE A 53 -2.45 -8.24 -4.03
N LEU A 54 -2.49 -9.55 -4.20
CA LEU A 54 -1.87 -10.20 -5.36
C LEU A 54 -2.58 -9.89 -6.66
N GLU A 55 -3.91 -9.81 -6.65
CA GLU A 55 -4.69 -9.40 -7.81
C GLU A 55 -4.33 -7.97 -8.22
N MET A 56 -4.25 -7.06 -7.25
CA MET A 56 -3.88 -5.67 -7.49
C MET A 56 -2.45 -5.56 -8.05
N LEU A 57 -1.49 -6.28 -7.45
CA LEU A 57 -0.10 -6.26 -7.87
C LEU A 57 0.09 -6.87 -9.27
N ALA A 58 -0.56 -7.99 -9.55
CA ALA A 58 -0.55 -8.65 -10.85
C ALA A 58 -1.15 -7.79 -11.97
N ASN A 59 -2.20 -7.02 -11.66
CA ASN A 59 -2.90 -6.17 -12.61
C ASN A 59 -2.41 -4.71 -12.63
N MET A 60 -1.30 -4.43 -11.94
CA MET A 60 -0.75 -3.07 -11.87
C MET A 60 -0.41 -2.54 -13.27
N ASN A 61 -0.83 -1.30 -13.56
CA ASN A 61 -0.48 -0.63 -14.80
C ASN A 61 0.99 -0.19 -14.75
N SER A 62 1.65 -0.24 -15.91
CA SER A 62 3.00 0.29 -16.06
C SER A 62 3.02 1.82 -15.91
N PHE A 63 4.11 2.34 -15.36
CA PHE A 63 4.38 3.78 -15.29
C PHE A 63 5.08 4.33 -16.54
N GLN A 64 5.36 3.49 -17.55
CA GLN A 64 5.97 3.90 -18.82
C GLN A 64 5.24 5.07 -19.53
N PRO A 65 3.89 5.18 -19.52
CA PRO A 65 3.21 6.34 -20.08
C PRO A 65 3.66 7.66 -19.46
N LEU A 66 3.76 7.70 -18.12
CA LEU A 66 4.27 8.88 -17.40
C LEU A 66 5.74 9.14 -17.71
N VAL A 67 6.57 8.10 -17.74
CA VAL A 67 8.00 8.21 -18.12
C VAL A 67 8.14 8.86 -19.49
N LYS A 68 7.33 8.44 -20.47
CA LYS A 68 7.34 9.00 -21.82
C LYS A 68 6.99 10.49 -21.79
N SER A 69 5.90 10.87 -21.13
CA SER A 69 5.47 12.27 -21.08
C SER A 69 6.48 13.16 -20.33
N LEU A 70 7.07 12.70 -19.23
CA LEU A 70 8.13 13.43 -18.51
C LEU A 70 9.40 13.59 -19.35
N THR A 71 9.77 12.54 -20.10
CA THR A 71 10.91 12.58 -21.04
C THR A 71 10.65 13.59 -22.15
N GLU A 72 9.45 13.59 -22.71
CA GLU A 72 9.02 14.52 -23.76
C GLU A 72 9.08 15.97 -23.25
N ILE A 73 8.52 16.25 -22.06
CA ILE A 73 8.63 17.57 -21.40
C ILE A 73 10.08 18.00 -21.27
N SER A 74 10.97 17.11 -20.84
CA SER A 74 12.38 17.42 -20.63
C SER A 74 13.17 17.75 -21.91
N ALA A 75 12.62 17.43 -23.07
CA ALA A 75 13.20 17.68 -24.38
C ALA A 75 12.56 18.88 -25.11
N ILE A 76 11.56 19.54 -24.51
CA ILE A 76 10.92 20.72 -25.11
C ILE A 76 11.92 21.88 -25.13
N HIS A 77 12.39 22.19 -26.34
CA HIS A 77 13.26 23.33 -26.61
C HIS A 77 12.67 24.30 -27.64
N ASP A 78 11.67 23.86 -28.42
CA ASP A 78 11.09 24.66 -29.48
C ASP A 78 9.83 25.42 -29.02
N MET A 79 9.79 26.71 -29.37
CA MET A 79 8.72 27.66 -29.07
C MET A 79 7.52 27.53 -30.02
N LYS A 80 7.65 26.73 -31.09
CA LYS A 80 6.71 26.73 -32.22
C LYS A 80 5.42 25.93 -32.00
N ASP A 81 5.44 24.88 -31.19
CA ASP A 81 4.26 24.02 -31.00
C ASP A 81 3.66 24.12 -29.60
N ARG A 82 2.99 25.25 -29.34
CA ARG A 82 2.37 25.53 -28.04
C ARG A 82 1.25 24.55 -27.68
N VAL A 83 0.48 24.12 -28.68
CA VAL A 83 -0.67 23.22 -28.50
C VAL A 83 -0.17 21.83 -28.10
N HIS A 84 0.86 21.33 -28.79
CA HIS A 84 1.50 20.07 -28.45
C HIS A 84 2.11 20.11 -27.05
N ASN A 85 2.94 21.13 -26.74
CA ASN A 85 3.58 21.27 -25.43
C ASN A 85 2.55 21.27 -24.28
N GLN A 86 1.44 21.99 -24.46
CA GLN A 86 0.37 22.02 -23.46
C GLN A 86 -0.31 20.65 -23.30
N LYS A 87 -0.59 19.96 -24.40
CA LYS A 87 -1.20 18.63 -24.38
C LYS A 87 -0.32 17.62 -23.63
N VAL A 88 1.00 17.66 -23.82
CA VAL A 88 1.95 16.79 -23.11
C VAL A 88 1.94 17.09 -21.61
N LEU A 89 1.94 18.37 -21.22
CA LEU A 89 1.86 18.78 -19.81
C LEU A 89 0.55 18.35 -19.14
N ASP A 90 -0.58 18.48 -19.84
CA ASP A 90 -1.89 18.06 -19.34
C ASP A 90 -1.96 16.53 -19.17
N LEU A 91 -1.46 15.78 -20.14
CA LEU A 91 -1.38 14.33 -20.08
C LEU A 91 -0.48 13.85 -18.92
N ALA A 92 0.70 14.48 -18.75
CA ALA A 92 1.62 14.14 -17.67
C ALA A 92 1.01 14.38 -16.28
N LYS A 93 0.19 15.43 -16.10
CA LYS A 93 -0.54 15.66 -14.84
C LYS A 93 -1.52 14.53 -14.54
N GLU A 94 -2.32 14.14 -15.53
CA GLU A 94 -3.28 13.04 -15.35
C GLU A 94 -2.58 11.73 -14.98
N GLN A 95 -1.53 11.38 -15.73
CA GLN A 95 -0.74 10.18 -15.49
C GLN A 95 -0.01 10.19 -14.15
N ALA A 96 0.47 11.35 -13.68
CA ALA A 96 1.08 11.49 -12.36
C ALA A 96 0.07 11.21 -11.24
N SER A 97 -1.14 11.76 -11.34
CA SER A 97 -2.22 11.49 -10.39
C SER A 97 -2.61 9.99 -10.37
N GLN A 98 -2.73 9.38 -11.55
CA GLN A 98 -2.99 7.94 -11.66
C GLN A 98 -1.89 7.09 -11.02
N ALA A 99 -0.62 7.42 -11.26
CA ALA A 99 0.52 6.71 -10.69
C ALA A 99 0.54 6.79 -9.16
N THR A 100 0.36 7.99 -8.60
CA THR A 100 0.29 8.21 -7.16
C THR A 100 -0.85 7.42 -6.52
N ASN A 101 -2.06 7.48 -7.11
CA ASN A 101 -3.22 6.73 -6.61
C ASN A 101 -2.96 5.21 -6.63
N GLN A 102 -2.37 4.70 -7.70
CA GLN A 102 -2.07 3.27 -7.83
C GLN A 102 -1.04 2.81 -6.79
N LEU A 103 0.02 3.59 -6.55
CA LEU A 103 1.03 3.29 -5.53
C LEU A 103 0.44 3.29 -4.12
N VAL A 104 -0.36 4.29 -3.80
CA VAL A 104 -0.96 4.47 -2.48
C VAL A 104 -1.96 3.34 -2.17
N LEU A 105 -2.82 2.97 -3.12
CA LEU A 105 -3.73 1.84 -2.96
C LEU A 105 -2.97 0.51 -2.80
N LEU A 106 -1.83 0.35 -3.47
CA LEU A 106 -1.01 -0.86 -3.36
C LEU A 106 -0.33 -0.95 -1.99
N ILE A 107 0.17 0.18 -1.48
CA ILE A 107 0.72 0.27 -0.12
C ILE A 107 -0.35 -0.08 0.91
N GLN A 108 -1.58 0.41 0.73
CA GLN A 108 -2.70 0.04 1.59
C GLN A 108 -3.00 -1.46 1.52
N ALA A 109 -3.02 -2.05 0.32
CA ALA A 109 -3.25 -3.48 0.12
C ALA A 109 -2.13 -4.36 0.70
N ALA A 110 -0.91 -3.83 0.85
CA ALA A 110 0.23 -4.50 1.46
C ALA A 110 0.12 -4.59 3.00
N ASP A 111 -1.06 -4.99 3.50
CA ASP A 111 -1.38 -5.14 4.93
C ASP A 111 -0.48 -6.19 5.57
N LEU A 112 0.34 -5.74 6.53
CA LEU A 112 1.29 -6.56 7.27
C LEU A 112 0.76 -7.03 8.64
N LYS A 113 -0.48 -6.68 8.98
CA LYS A 113 -1.23 -6.99 10.21
C LYS A 113 -0.36 -7.53 11.35
N GLU A 114 0.12 -6.62 12.20
CA GLU A 114 0.74 -7.02 13.46
C GLU A 114 -0.37 -7.38 14.47
N PRO A 115 -0.32 -8.57 15.11
CA PRO A 115 -1.27 -8.89 16.17
C PRO A 115 -1.16 -7.83 17.28
N ASP A 116 -2.31 -7.30 17.70
CA ASP A 116 -2.46 -6.30 18.77
C ASP A 116 -2.04 -4.86 18.43
N GLN A 117 -1.79 -4.51 17.15
CA GLN A 117 -1.76 -3.09 16.77
C GLN A 117 -3.19 -2.54 16.68
N GLU A 118 -3.50 -1.55 17.52
CA GLU A 118 -4.67 -0.68 17.30
C GLU A 118 -4.66 -0.16 15.85
N LEU A 119 -5.82 0.05 15.22
CA LEU A 119 -5.88 0.71 13.91
C LEU A 119 -5.33 2.14 14.07
N ARG A 120 -4.03 2.32 13.85
CA ARG A 120 -3.33 3.50 14.37
C ARG A 120 -3.45 4.72 13.46
N HIS A 121 -3.57 4.57 12.14
CA HIS A 121 -3.28 5.67 11.24
C HIS A 121 -4.25 5.80 10.06
N ARG A 122 -4.93 6.96 9.98
CA ARG A 122 -5.61 7.44 8.77
C ARG A 122 -4.69 8.39 8.02
N VAL A 123 -4.09 7.93 6.92
CA VAL A 123 -3.38 8.83 6.00
C VAL A 123 -4.32 9.15 4.84
N ASN A 124 -4.77 10.40 4.75
CA ASN A 124 -5.63 10.87 3.65
C ASN A 124 -6.87 9.97 3.41
N ASN A 125 -7.60 9.62 4.48
CA ASN A 125 -8.76 8.71 4.51
C ASN A 125 -8.47 7.22 4.22
N LEU A 126 -7.21 6.82 4.08
CA LEU A 126 -6.80 5.43 3.92
C LEU A 126 -6.36 4.85 5.25
N ILE A 127 -6.67 3.58 5.47
CA ILE A 127 -6.37 2.88 6.71
C ILE A 127 -5.06 2.12 6.54
N MET A 128 -4.06 2.46 7.36
CA MET A 128 -2.78 1.77 7.43
C MET A 128 -2.72 0.93 8.71
N THR A 129 -2.26 -0.32 8.59
CA THR A 129 -2.24 -1.31 9.68
C THR A 129 -0.84 -1.56 10.23
N SER A 130 0.17 -0.84 9.72
CA SER A 130 1.55 -0.87 10.20
C SER A 130 2.27 0.47 9.96
N GLN A 131 3.28 0.79 10.78
CA GLN A 131 4.11 1.98 10.59
C GLN A 131 4.80 1.98 9.22
N GLN A 132 5.24 0.81 8.75
CA GLN A 132 5.92 0.69 7.47
C GLN A 132 5.02 1.11 6.29
N GLN A 133 3.73 0.79 6.34
CA GLN A 133 2.76 1.25 5.34
C GLN A 133 2.47 2.75 5.47
N GLU A 134 2.33 3.26 6.69
CA GLU A 134 2.14 4.69 6.91
C GLU A 134 3.30 5.51 6.33
N ASP A 135 4.54 5.15 6.68
CA ASP A 135 5.74 5.82 6.20
C ASP A 135 5.84 5.78 4.67
N ALA A 136 5.57 4.61 4.07
CA ALA A 136 5.56 4.44 2.63
C ALA A 136 4.46 5.28 1.96
N ALA A 137 3.25 5.34 2.55
CA ALA A 137 2.15 6.12 2.02
C ALA A 137 2.41 7.63 2.10
N LEU A 138 2.95 8.12 3.22
CA LEU A 138 3.38 9.51 3.37
C LEU A 138 4.45 9.86 2.33
N LEU A 139 5.44 8.98 2.14
CA LEU A 139 6.46 9.15 1.10
C LEU A 139 5.85 9.14 -0.31
N ALA A 140 4.84 8.31 -0.57
CA ALA A 140 4.16 8.27 -1.87
C ALA A 140 3.44 9.59 -2.17
N PHE A 141 2.76 10.18 -1.19
CA PHE A 141 2.16 11.51 -1.34
C PHE A 141 3.21 12.61 -1.54
N GLN A 142 4.35 12.54 -0.85
CA GLN A 142 5.45 13.50 -1.02
C GLN A 142 6.17 13.34 -2.38
N ALA A 143 6.20 12.11 -2.90
CA ALA A 143 6.76 11.75 -4.20
C ALA A 143 5.82 12.08 -5.38
N ASP A 144 4.60 12.56 -5.13
CA ASP A 144 3.61 12.86 -6.16
C ASP A 144 4.13 13.90 -7.17
N LEU A 145 4.33 13.45 -8.41
CA LEU A 145 4.85 14.30 -9.47
C LEU A 145 3.81 15.27 -10.04
N TRP A 146 2.52 15.13 -9.67
CA TRP A 146 1.47 16.01 -10.17
C TRP A 146 1.81 17.49 -9.95
N ARG A 147 2.30 17.82 -8.75
CA ARG A 147 2.69 19.19 -8.40
C ARG A 147 3.87 19.67 -9.23
N THR A 148 4.86 18.82 -9.49
CA THR A 148 6.03 19.16 -10.31
C THR A 148 5.62 19.46 -11.76
N VAL A 149 4.75 18.65 -12.34
CA VAL A 149 4.24 18.89 -13.70
C VAL A 149 3.33 20.13 -13.74
N TYR A 150 2.49 20.32 -12.71
CA TYR A 150 1.65 21.51 -12.58
C TYR A 150 2.47 22.80 -12.53
N ASN A 151 3.49 22.84 -11.67
CA ASN A 151 4.39 23.98 -11.54
C ASN A 151 5.19 24.23 -12.83
N THR A 152 5.64 23.17 -13.51
CA THR A 152 6.23 23.27 -14.86
C THR A 152 5.28 23.94 -15.85
N SER A 153 4.02 23.48 -15.89
CA SER A 153 2.98 24.03 -16.78
C SER A 153 2.67 25.49 -16.46
N SER A 154 2.54 25.84 -15.18
CA SER A 154 2.30 27.21 -14.73
C SER A 154 3.43 28.15 -15.17
N ARG A 155 4.69 27.77 -14.96
CA ARG A 155 5.86 28.55 -15.39
C ARG A 155 5.91 28.73 -16.90
N TYR A 156 5.66 27.65 -17.64
CA TYR A 156 5.58 27.70 -19.10
C TYR A 156 4.52 28.69 -19.60
N TRP A 157 3.35 28.73 -18.95
CA TRP A 157 2.28 29.68 -19.28
C TRP A 157 2.65 31.14 -19.01
N LEU A 158 3.36 31.40 -17.91
CA LEU A 158 3.76 32.74 -17.49
C LEU A 158 5.01 33.27 -18.22
N ALA A 159 5.82 32.37 -18.79
CA ALA A 159 7.05 32.74 -19.47
C ALA A 159 6.83 33.57 -20.75
N LYS A 160 7.70 34.56 -20.96
CA LYS A 160 7.76 35.38 -22.19
C LYS A 160 9.21 35.44 -22.69
N PRO A 161 9.57 34.74 -23.79
CA PRO A 161 8.74 33.85 -24.61
C PRO A 161 8.31 32.59 -23.84
N GLN A 162 7.25 31.91 -24.32
CA GLN A 162 6.77 30.66 -23.72
C GLN A 162 7.78 29.54 -23.95
N VAL A 163 8.62 29.31 -22.95
CA VAL A 163 9.65 28.26 -22.92
C VAL A 163 9.61 27.59 -21.56
N ILE A 164 9.93 26.30 -21.52
CA ILE A 164 10.12 25.59 -20.26
C ILE A 164 11.51 25.93 -19.74
N ASP A 165 11.59 26.41 -18.50
CA ASP A 165 12.86 26.80 -17.89
C ASP A 165 13.76 25.57 -17.61
N ARG A 166 15.07 25.81 -17.52
CA ARG A 166 16.06 24.72 -17.34
C ARG A 166 15.83 23.91 -16.06
N VAL A 167 15.32 24.53 -15.00
CA VAL A 167 15.07 23.83 -13.73
C VAL A 167 13.89 22.87 -13.91
N SER A 168 12.82 23.31 -14.58
CA SER A 168 11.69 22.46 -14.95
C SER A 168 12.11 21.31 -15.87
N LEU A 169 12.90 21.58 -16.92
CA LEU A 169 13.41 20.51 -17.81
C LEU A 169 14.22 19.47 -17.05
N LYS A 170 15.11 19.91 -16.14
CA LYS A 170 15.93 19.02 -15.32
C LYS A 170 15.08 18.20 -14.35
N ALA A 171 14.14 18.82 -13.63
CA ALA A 171 13.27 18.12 -12.68
C ALA A 171 12.44 17.03 -13.37
N ASN A 172 11.86 17.32 -14.55
CA ASN A 172 11.11 16.33 -15.32
C ASN A 172 12.01 15.21 -15.85
N ARG A 173 13.25 15.52 -16.26
CA ARG A 173 14.24 14.50 -16.66
C ARG A 173 14.59 13.57 -15.51
N ASP A 174 14.95 14.13 -14.35
CA ASP A 174 15.34 13.36 -13.17
C ASP A 174 14.16 12.49 -12.69
N ALA A 175 12.95 13.04 -12.73
CA ALA A 175 11.72 12.31 -12.43
C ALA A 175 11.44 11.18 -13.44
N ALA A 176 11.65 11.41 -14.75
CA ALA A 176 11.47 10.39 -15.78
C ALA A 176 12.41 9.19 -15.55
N VAL A 177 13.68 9.47 -15.24
CA VAL A 177 14.69 8.43 -14.96
C VAL A 177 14.28 7.61 -13.73
N GLU A 178 13.89 8.27 -12.65
CA GLU A 178 13.54 7.56 -11.42
C GLU A 178 12.20 6.80 -11.55
N MET A 179 11.20 7.35 -12.25
CA MET A 179 9.96 6.65 -12.58
C MET A 179 10.21 5.42 -13.46
N ALA A 180 11.16 5.47 -14.39
CA ALA A 180 11.54 4.31 -15.19
C ALA A 180 12.19 3.21 -14.36
N ASN A 181 12.98 3.59 -13.34
CA ASN A 181 13.55 2.64 -12.39
C ASN A 181 12.48 2.03 -11.48
N LEU A 182 11.55 2.85 -10.99
CA LEU A 182 10.40 2.39 -10.21
C LEU A 182 9.53 1.41 -11.02
N ASP A 183 9.24 1.71 -12.28
CA ASP A 183 8.49 0.82 -13.17
C ASP A 183 9.16 -0.56 -13.29
N LYS A 184 10.49 -0.61 -13.49
CA LYS A 184 11.24 -1.87 -13.51
C LYS A 184 11.10 -2.66 -12.20
N THR A 185 11.25 -1.98 -11.06
CA THR A 185 11.06 -2.61 -9.74
C THR A 185 9.64 -3.17 -9.60
N MET A 186 8.63 -2.43 -10.06
CA MET A 186 7.24 -2.90 -10.03
C MET A 186 6.96 -4.06 -10.98
N GLN A 187 7.59 -4.10 -12.16
CA GLN A 187 7.49 -5.25 -13.05
C GLN A 187 8.03 -6.52 -12.38
N GLN A 188 9.15 -6.45 -11.66
CA GLN A 188 9.68 -7.61 -10.94
C GLN A 188 8.69 -8.14 -9.88
N PHE A 189 8.03 -7.24 -9.14
CA PHE A 189 7.00 -7.65 -8.18
C PHE A 189 5.73 -8.18 -8.85
N LYS A 190 5.33 -7.61 -9.99
CA LYS A 190 4.21 -8.09 -10.80
C LYS A 190 4.46 -9.48 -11.35
N GLU A 191 5.66 -9.76 -11.84
CA GLU A 191 6.09 -11.10 -12.30
C GLU A 191 6.01 -12.10 -11.14
N ARG A 192 6.60 -11.78 -9.97
CA ARG A 192 6.49 -12.61 -8.76
C ARG A 192 5.03 -12.87 -8.36
N ALA A 193 4.17 -11.87 -8.42
CA ALA A 193 2.75 -12.02 -8.09
C ALA A 193 2.02 -12.94 -9.09
N ASN A 194 2.30 -12.79 -10.39
CA ASN A 194 1.75 -13.65 -11.43
C ASN A 194 2.20 -15.11 -11.27
N GLU A 195 3.49 -15.34 -10.97
CA GLU A 195 4.01 -16.68 -10.68
C GLU A 195 3.31 -17.31 -9.48
N MET A 196 3.11 -16.55 -8.40
CA MET A 196 2.40 -17.04 -7.21
C MET A 196 0.95 -17.42 -7.53
N ARG A 197 0.25 -16.62 -8.37
CA ARG A 197 -1.12 -16.88 -8.80
C ARG A 197 -1.26 -18.06 -9.76
N MET A 198 -0.27 -18.29 -10.62
CA MET A 198 -0.28 -19.38 -11.61
C MET A 198 0.20 -20.72 -11.05
N SER A 199 0.86 -20.72 -9.89
CA SER A 199 1.22 -21.97 -9.25
C SER A 199 -0.02 -22.64 -8.66
N ASP A 200 -0.24 -23.92 -8.96
CA ASP A 200 -1.25 -24.78 -8.29
C ASP A 200 -1.08 -24.83 -6.75
N ARG A 201 -0.03 -24.19 -6.22
CA ARG A 201 0.34 -24.05 -4.81
C ARG A 201 -0.30 -22.84 -4.11
N TYR A 202 -1.18 -22.10 -4.76
CA TYR A 202 -1.96 -21.10 -4.03
C TYR A 202 -2.84 -21.76 -2.94
N GLU A 203 -3.33 -22.98 -3.22
CA GLU A 203 -3.80 -23.91 -2.19
C GLU A 203 -2.62 -24.40 -1.33
N GLY A 204 -2.35 -23.70 -0.24
CA GLY A 204 -1.40 -24.15 0.80
C GLY A 204 -0.02 -23.49 0.79
N MET A 205 0.19 -22.40 0.04
CA MET A 205 1.37 -21.55 0.27
C MET A 205 1.33 -21.02 1.71
N PRO A 206 2.41 -21.14 2.51
CA PRO A 206 2.40 -20.61 3.86
C PRO A 206 2.10 -19.11 3.81
N LEU A 207 1.18 -18.63 4.66
CA LEU A 207 0.87 -17.19 4.86
C LEU A 207 2.14 -16.31 4.89
N ASP A 208 3.24 -16.88 5.36
CA ASP A 208 4.55 -16.26 5.46
C ASP A 208 5.10 -15.75 4.11
N TYR A 209 4.84 -16.44 2.99
CA TYR A 209 5.43 -16.05 1.69
C TYR A 209 4.77 -14.78 1.09
N ILE A 210 3.46 -14.63 1.24
CA ILE A 210 2.75 -13.41 0.81
C ILE A 210 3.13 -12.24 1.73
N THR A 211 3.23 -12.49 3.04
CA THR A 211 3.74 -11.49 3.99
C THR A 211 5.16 -11.04 3.64
N LEU A 212 6.05 -11.95 3.24
CA LEU A 212 7.38 -11.62 2.74
C LEU A 212 7.31 -10.78 1.47
N LEU A 213 6.46 -11.12 0.50
CA LEU A 213 6.27 -10.32 -0.71
C LEU A 213 5.79 -8.89 -0.39
N LYS A 214 4.82 -8.73 0.51
CA LYS A 214 4.33 -7.42 0.97
C LYS A 214 5.47 -6.60 1.61
N LYS A 215 6.27 -7.22 2.48
CA LYS A 215 7.44 -6.56 3.12
C LYS A 215 8.50 -6.17 2.11
N ASP A 216 8.83 -7.07 1.18
CA ASP A 216 9.81 -6.82 0.12
C ASP A 216 9.35 -5.70 -0.80
N LEU A 217 8.06 -5.67 -1.15
CA LEU A 217 7.45 -4.62 -1.97
C LEU A 217 7.60 -3.25 -1.32
N LEU A 218 7.22 -3.11 -0.04
CA LEU A 218 7.39 -1.86 0.69
C LEU A 218 8.87 -1.45 0.77
N LYS A 219 9.78 -2.39 1.03
CA LYS A 219 11.23 -2.12 1.03
C LYS A 219 11.77 -1.70 -0.34
N GLY A 220 11.26 -2.29 -1.42
CA GLY A 220 11.65 -1.97 -2.80
C GLY A 220 11.11 -0.62 -3.26
N LEU A 221 9.90 -0.23 -2.81
CA LEU A 221 9.28 1.05 -3.13
C LEU A 221 9.98 2.25 -2.47
N VAL A 222 10.27 2.14 -1.17
CA VAL A 222 10.73 3.27 -0.35
C VAL A 222 11.94 4.04 -0.93
N PRO A 223 13.00 3.40 -1.45
CA PRO A 223 14.13 4.12 -2.07
C PRO A 223 13.72 4.99 -3.26
N HIS A 224 12.80 4.51 -4.11
CA HIS A 224 12.30 5.27 -5.25
C HIS A 224 11.45 6.47 -4.79
N LEU A 225 10.55 6.26 -3.84
CA LEU A 225 9.71 7.33 -3.29
C LEU A 225 10.55 8.43 -2.64
N LYS A 226 11.61 8.08 -1.90
CA LYS A 226 12.52 9.06 -1.31
C LYS A 226 13.22 9.92 -2.36
N LYS A 227 13.68 9.33 -3.46
CA LYS A 227 14.33 10.08 -4.54
C LYS A 227 13.35 10.98 -5.29
N LEU A 228 12.15 10.48 -5.60
CA LEU A 228 11.09 11.28 -6.23
C LEU A 228 10.66 12.44 -5.33
N SER A 229 10.50 12.19 -4.04
CA SER A 229 10.23 13.22 -3.03
C SER A 229 11.35 14.27 -2.99
N ALA A 230 12.62 13.87 -3.03
CA ALA A 230 13.75 14.81 -3.07
C ALA A 230 13.77 15.65 -4.36
N ILE A 231 13.41 15.08 -5.51
CA ILE A 231 13.26 15.82 -6.78
C ILE A 231 12.16 16.87 -6.64
N ASN A 232 10.99 16.49 -6.12
CA ASN A 232 9.87 17.40 -5.85
C ASN A 232 10.26 18.52 -4.89
N GLU A 233 10.92 18.18 -3.78
CA GLU A 233 11.34 19.14 -2.77
C GLU A 233 12.36 20.14 -3.33
N SER A 234 13.37 19.65 -4.06
CA SER A 234 14.36 20.50 -4.71
C SER A 234 13.72 21.44 -5.75
N PHE A 235 12.77 20.93 -6.53
CA PHE A 235 12.09 21.73 -7.54
C PHE A 235 11.18 22.80 -6.93
N ASN A 236 10.41 22.44 -5.90
CA ASN A 236 9.46 23.36 -5.27
C ASN A 236 10.14 24.35 -4.31
N LYS A 237 11.25 24.00 -3.65
CA LYS A 237 12.04 24.96 -2.86
C LYS A 237 12.72 26.03 -3.71
N SER A 238 13.05 25.71 -4.97
CA SER A 238 13.55 26.71 -5.91
C SER A 238 12.53 27.83 -6.21
N GLU A 239 11.25 27.66 -5.83
CA GLU A 239 10.20 28.70 -5.90
C GLU A 239 10.23 29.68 -4.73
N ALA A 240 10.74 29.28 -3.56
CA ALA A 240 10.69 30.11 -2.35
C ALA A 240 11.79 31.19 -2.28
N VAL A 241 12.72 31.19 -3.24
CA VAL A 241 13.90 32.07 -3.27
C VAL A 241 13.92 32.93 -4.56
N GLY A 242 12.88 32.83 -5.40
CA GLY A 242 12.76 33.54 -6.69
C GLY A 242 11.79 34.70 -6.65
#